data_AF-A0A535NHQ5-F1
#
_entry.id   AF-A0A535NHQ5-F1
#
_cell.length_a   1.000
_cell.length_b   1.000
_cell.length_c   1.000
_cell.angle_alpha   90.00
_cell.angle_beta   90.00
_cell.angle_gamma   90.00
#
_symmetry.space_group_name_H-M   'P 1'
#
loop_
_entity.id
_entity.type
_entity.pdbx_description
1 polymer ?
#
loop_
_entity_poly.entity_id
_entity_poly.type
_entity_poly.pdbx_seq_one_letter_code
_entity_poly.pdbx_strand_id
1 'polypeptide(L)'
;MSRPLPTAKKVLQLRPRRQAADEPASRVAITVRTHLSLLQGYADIMEGLSPELTREILCVMAEKARELGSALQPFVEQTPAARPAIDDYRRVRERTRQLMTEYRSLLGRLHDTVSEAHGHVNGAGGTLS
;
A
#
# COMPACT_ATOMS: atom_id res chain seq x y z
N MET A 1 30.05 -36.21 22.01
CA MET A 1 28.84 -35.70 22.70
C MET A 1 28.35 -34.47 21.96
N SER A 2 27.45 -34.64 20.98
CA SER A 2 27.05 -33.61 20.03
C SER A 2 25.76 -32.93 20.50
N ARG A 3 25.79 -31.62 20.72
CA ARG A 3 24.59 -30.80 21.04
C ARG A 3 23.77 -30.56 19.76
N PRO A 4 22.44 -30.77 19.78
CA PRO A 4 21.61 -30.43 18.63
C PRO A 4 21.35 -28.91 18.60
N LEU A 5 21.49 -28.30 17.42
CA LEU A 5 21.08 -26.92 17.13
C LEU A 5 19.55 -26.80 17.23
N PRO A 6 18.99 -25.76 17.88
CA PRO A 6 17.55 -25.55 17.89
C PRO A 6 17.08 -25.10 16.49
N THR A 7 16.12 -25.83 15.95
CA THR A 7 15.48 -25.55 14.67
C THR A 7 14.77 -24.20 14.71
N ALA A 8 14.99 -23.40 13.66
CA ALA A 8 14.37 -22.11 13.44
C ALA A 8 12.84 -22.27 13.41
N LYS A 9 12.19 -22.01 14.55
CA LYS A 9 10.74 -21.88 14.63
C LYS A 9 10.35 -20.75 13.68
N LYS A 10 9.58 -21.09 12.64
CA LYS A 10 8.84 -20.16 11.79
C LYS A 10 8.17 -19.12 12.69
N VAL A 11 8.77 -17.93 12.77
CA VAL A 11 8.09 -16.75 13.28
C VAL A 11 7.07 -16.40 12.21
N LEU A 12 5.90 -17.02 12.30
CA LEU A 12 4.71 -16.57 11.61
C LEU A 12 4.52 -15.12 12.04
N GLN A 13 4.93 -14.19 11.18
CA GLN A 13 4.62 -12.78 11.34
C GLN A 13 3.10 -12.68 11.34
N LEU A 14 2.52 -12.65 12.53
CA LEU A 14 1.16 -12.24 12.76
C LEU A 14 1.05 -10.82 12.20
N ARG A 15 0.59 -10.71 10.95
CA ARG A 15 0.03 -9.45 10.45
C ARG A 15 -0.93 -8.98 11.54
N PRO A 16 -0.89 -7.71 11.96
CA PRO A 16 -1.93 -7.15 12.79
C PRO A 16 -3.26 -7.48 12.12
N ARG A 17 -4.08 -8.30 12.80
CA ARG A 17 -5.39 -8.69 12.32
C ARG A 17 -6.16 -7.38 12.16
N ARG A 18 -6.42 -6.96 10.91
CA ARG A 18 -7.28 -5.80 10.63
C ARG A 18 -8.54 -5.99 11.45
N GLN A 19 -8.87 -5.01 12.28
CA GLN A 19 -10.09 -5.09 13.07
C GLN A 19 -11.25 -5.20 12.09
N ALA A 20 -12.23 -6.06 12.35
CA ALA A 20 -13.37 -6.25 11.43
C ALA A 20 -14.12 -4.94 11.14
N ALA A 21 -13.98 -3.94 12.01
CA ALA A 21 -14.46 -2.57 11.84
C ALA A 21 -13.78 -1.81 10.68
N ASP A 22 -12.56 -2.17 10.28
CA ASP A 22 -11.79 -1.50 9.22
C ASP A 22 -12.11 -2.04 7.81
N GLU A 23 -12.74 -3.21 7.70
CA GLU A 23 -13.12 -3.80 6.41
C GLU A 23 -14.12 -2.97 5.61
N PRO A 24 -15.23 -2.45 6.19
CA PRO A 24 -16.16 -1.60 5.44
C PRO A 24 -15.49 -0.30 5.00
N ALA A 25 -14.69 0.34 5.86
CA ALA A 25 -13.93 1.55 5.52
C ALA A 25 -12.91 1.28 4.40
N SER A 26 -12.22 0.13 4.43
CA SER A 26 -11.30 -0.29 3.37
C SER A 26 -12.01 -0.55 2.04
N ARG A 27 -13.22 -1.14 2.05
CA ARG A 27 -14.01 -1.37 0.83
C ARG A 27 -14.46 -0.06 0.22
N VAL A 28 -14.97 0.87 1.03
CA VAL A 28 -15.37 2.19 0.53
C VAL A 28 -14.16 2.95 -0.01
N ALA A 29 -13.00 2.90 0.65
CA ALA A 29 -11.79 3.53 0.14
C ALA A 29 -11.35 2.98 -1.22
N ILE A 30 -11.50 1.67 -1.47
CA ILE A 30 -11.23 1.06 -2.77
C ILE A 30 -12.22 1.60 -3.81
N THR A 31 -13.52 1.61 -3.50
CA THR A 31 -14.57 2.12 -4.39
C THR A 31 -14.35 3.58 -4.74
N VAL A 32 -14.07 4.43 -3.76
CA VAL A 32 -13.76 5.87 -3.93
C VAL A 32 -12.57 6.05 -4.85
N ARG A 33 -11.48 5.31 -4.61
CA ARG A 33 -10.28 5.36 -5.45
C ARG A 33 -10.59 4.99 -6.90
N THR A 34 -11.38 3.93 -7.13
CA THR A 34 -11.77 3.51 -8.48
C THR A 34 -12.56 4.60 -9.20
N HIS A 35 -13.54 5.22 -8.54
CA HIS A 35 -14.33 6.31 -9.13
C HIS A 35 -13.44 7.53 -9.46
N LEU A 36 -12.52 7.89 -8.56
CA LEU A 36 -11.58 8.99 -8.82
C LEU A 36 -10.65 8.69 -9.99
N SER A 37 -10.13 7.47 -10.11
CA SER A 37 -9.30 7.07 -11.25
C SER A 37 -10.07 7.09 -12.57
N LEU A 38 -11.36 6.70 -12.57
CA LEU A 38 -12.21 6.81 -13.76
C LEU A 38 -12.47 8.26 -14.16
N LEU A 39 -12.81 9.13 -13.19
CA LEU A 39 -13.01 10.56 -13.44
C LEU A 39 -11.74 11.23 -13.97
N GLN A 40 -10.58 10.87 -13.41
CA GLN A 40 -9.30 11.33 -13.92
C GLN A 40 -9.05 10.86 -15.35
N GLY A 41 -9.30 9.57 -15.63
CA GLY A 41 -9.17 9.03 -16.99
C GLY A 41 -10.07 9.75 -18.00
N TYR A 42 -11.30 10.09 -17.62
CA TYR A 42 -12.18 10.92 -18.46
C TYR A 42 -11.64 12.33 -18.68
N ALA A 43 -11.13 12.98 -17.65
CA ALA A 43 -10.52 14.30 -17.78
C ALA A 43 -9.28 14.28 -18.69
N ASP A 44 -8.45 13.24 -18.59
CA ASP A 44 -7.22 13.10 -19.37
C ASP A 44 -7.50 12.90 -20.88
N ILE A 45 -8.63 12.29 -21.25
CA ILE A 45 -8.99 12.05 -22.66
C ILE A 45 -9.80 13.19 -23.30
N MET A 46 -10.31 14.14 -22.51
CA MET A 46 -11.18 15.20 -23.02
C MET A 46 -10.45 16.21 -23.92
N GLU A 47 -9.12 16.31 -23.82
CA GLU A 47 -8.33 17.21 -24.64
C GLU A 47 -8.34 16.76 -26.12
N GLY A 48 -8.78 17.66 -27.02
CA GLY A 48 -8.80 17.40 -28.47
C GLY A 48 -10.03 16.66 -28.99
N LEU A 49 -11.03 16.37 -28.15
CA LEU A 49 -12.30 15.77 -28.59
C LEU A 49 -13.26 16.81 -29.18
N SER A 50 -14.25 16.34 -29.94
CA SER A 50 -15.32 17.21 -30.43
C SER A 50 -16.17 17.76 -29.26
N PRO A 51 -16.80 18.94 -29.41
CA PRO A 51 -17.64 19.53 -28.37
C PRO A 51 -18.78 18.62 -27.92
N GLU A 52 -19.35 17.84 -28.85
CA GLU A 52 -20.46 16.91 -28.58
C GLU A 52 -20.00 15.77 -27.68
N LEU A 53 -18.86 15.15 -28.00
CA LEU A 53 -18.30 14.04 -27.22
C LEU A 53 -17.80 14.53 -25.84
N THR A 54 -17.24 15.74 -25.79
CA THR A 54 -16.86 16.40 -24.54
C THR A 54 -18.07 16.57 -23.61
N ARG A 55 -19.22 16.96 -24.16
CA ARG A 55 -20.47 17.10 -23.41
C ARG A 55 -20.98 15.75 -22.89
N GLU A 56 -20.92 14.69 -23.69
CA GLU A 56 -21.30 13.34 -23.26
C GLU A 56 -20.42 12.85 -22.10
N ILE A 57 -19.10 13.03 -22.20
CA ILE A 57 -18.16 12.67 -21.12
C ILE A 57 -18.47 13.47 -19.86
N LEU A 58 -18.76 14.76 -19.96
CA LEU A 58 -19.14 15.59 -18.80
C LEU A 58 -20.42 15.12 -18.12
N CYS A 59 -21.42 14.65 -18.87
CA CYS A 59 -22.63 14.06 -18.30
C CYS A 59 -22.30 12.79 -17.50
N VAL A 60 -21.47 11.90 -18.06
CA VAL A 60 -21.02 10.68 -17.38
C VAL A 60 -20.21 11.02 -16.13
N MET A 61 -19.31 12.00 -16.21
CA MET A 61 -18.54 12.46 -15.05
C MET A 61 -19.44 13.03 -13.95
N ALA A 62 -20.49 13.78 -14.31
CA ALA A 62 -21.45 14.31 -13.34
C ALA A 62 -22.24 13.19 -12.62
N GLU A 63 -22.66 12.16 -13.34
CA GLU A 63 -23.31 10.98 -12.74
C GLU A 63 -22.35 10.24 -11.79
N LYS A 64 -21.11 10.00 -12.23
CA LYS A 64 -20.10 9.32 -11.40
C LYS A 64 -19.68 10.15 -10.18
N ALA A 65 -19.64 11.47 -10.29
CA ALA A 65 -19.42 12.35 -9.15
C ALA A 65 -20.58 12.29 -8.15
N ARG A 66 -21.83 12.16 -8.62
CA ARG A 66 -23.00 12.00 -7.74
C ARG A 66 -22.97 10.66 -7.02
N GLU A 67 -22.69 9.56 -7.71
CA GLU A 67 -22.52 8.22 -7.11
C GLU A 67 -21.42 8.24 -6.03
N LEU A 68 -20.30 8.89 -6.33
CA LEU A 68 -19.21 9.07 -5.38
C LEU A 68 -19.64 9.88 -4.15
N GLY A 69 -20.40 10.95 -4.34
CA GLY A 69 -20.98 11.74 -3.25
C GLY A 69 -21.86 10.91 -2.32
N SER A 70 -22.76 10.10 -2.88
CA SER A 70 -23.61 9.18 -2.10
C SER A 70 -22.80 8.14 -1.32
N ALA A 71 -21.73 7.60 -1.90
CA ALA A 71 -20.85 6.65 -1.21
C ALA A 71 -20.06 7.28 -0.05
N LEU A 72 -19.78 8.59 -0.14
CA LEU A 72 -19.06 9.35 0.88
C LEU A 72 -19.98 9.93 1.96
N GLN A 73 -21.28 10.05 1.71
CA GLN A 73 -22.27 10.60 2.63
C GLN A 73 -22.17 10.05 4.07
N PRO A 74 -22.00 8.72 4.30
CA PRO A 74 -21.86 8.17 5.66
C PRO A 74 -20.64 8.70 6.44
N PHE A 75 -19.59 9.15 5.74
CA PHE A 75 -18.41 9.75 6.36
C PHE A 75 -18.58 11.25 6.62
N VAL A 76 -19.43 11.91 5.82
CA VAL A 76 -19.82 13.31 6.02
C VAL A 76 -20.78 13.45 7.21
N GLU A 77 -21.68 12.50 7.40
CA GLU A 77 -22.66 12.50 8.50
C GLU A 77 -22.09 12.00 9.83
N GLN A 78 -20.96 11.29 9.82
CA GLN A 78 -20.24 10.93 11.05
C GLN A 78 -19.82 12.19 11.81
N THR A 79 -20.19 12.24 13.10
CA THR A 79 -19.84 13.30 14.06
C THR A 79 -18.33 13.53 14.03
N PRO A 80 -17.83 14.78 14.11
CA PRO A 80 -16.38 15.08 14.07
C PRO A 80 -15.54 14.26 15.05
N ALA A 81 -16.12 13.87 16.19
CA ALA A 81 -15.49 13.04 17.21
C ALA A 81 -15.32 11.56 16.83
N ALA A 82 -16.10 11.05 15.86
CA ALA A 82 -16.05 9.67 15.39
C ALA A 82 -15.15 9.49 14.15
N ARG A 83 -14.69 10.59 13.53
CA ARG A 83 -13.71 10.54 12.46
C ARG A 83 -12.32 10.34 13.08
N PRO A 84 -11.56 9.30 12.72
CA PRO A 84 -10.13 9.29 13.01
C PRO A 84 -9.54 10.58 12.44
N ALA A 85 -8.80 11.35 13.23
CA ALA A 85 -8.23 12.59 12.74
C ALA A 85 -7.38 12.27 11.51
N ILE A 86 -7.57 13.02 10.42
CA ILE A 86 -6.80 12.81 9.17
C ILE A 86 -5.29 12.88 9.42
N ASP A 87 -4.89 13.64 10.45
CA ASP A 87 -3.52 13.73 10.92
C ASP A 87 -3.00 12.42 11.52
N ASP A 88 -3.84 11.66 12.23
CA ASP A 88 -3.47 10.34 12.76
C ASP A 88 -3.24 9.34 11.62
N TYR A 89 -4.13 9.35 10.62
CA TYR A 89 -3.92 8.55 9.40
C TYR A 89 -2.59 8.93 8.70
N ARG A 90 -2.32 10.23 8.55
CA ARG A 90 -1.08 10.73 7.93
C ARG A 90 0.16 10.28 8.70
N ARG A 91 0.13 10.38 10.04
CA ARG A 91 1.21 9.92 10.92
C ARG A 91 1.46 8.42 10.78
N VAL A 92 0.41 7.60 10.81
CA VAL A 92 0.51 6.15 10.64
C VAL A 92 1.07 5.79 9.26
N ARG A 93 0.59 6.47 8.21
CA ARG A 93 1.07 6.26 6.83
C ARG A 93 2.55 6.59 6.69
N GLU A 94 3.00 7.72 7.23
CA GLU A 94 4.41 8.10 7.17
C GLU A 94 5.28 7.14 7.96
N ARG A 95 4.86 6.74 9.17
CA ARG A 95 5.59 5.74 9.97
C ARG A 95 5.70 4.41 9.24
N THR A 96 4.64 3.97 8.57
CA THR A 96 4.65 2.75 7.76
C THR A 96 5.63 2.86 6.59
N ARG A 97 5.69 4.03 5.93
CA ARG A 97 6.63 4.29 4.83
C ARG A 97 8.09 4.22 5.31
N GLN A 98 8.38 4.80 6.46
CA GLN A 98 9.69 4.74 7.11
C GLN A 98 10.09 3.29 7.41
N LEU A 99 9.21 2.53 8.07
CA LEU A 99 9.45 1.12 8.39
C LEU A 99 9.71 0.26 7.15
N MET A 100 8.95 0.46 6.07
CA MET A 100 9.19 -0.27 4.82
C MET A 100 10.54 0.09 4.18
N THR A 101 11.00 1.33 4.36
CA THR A 101 12.32 1.78 3.88
C THR A 101 13.44 1.17 4.72
N GLU A 102 13.30 1.19 6.05
CA GLU A 102 14.22 0.54 6.99
C GLU A 102 14.32 -0.98 6.71
N TYR A 103 13.19 -1.63 6.48
CA TYR A 103 13.13 -3.06 6.14
C TYR A 103 13.88 -3.37 4.84
N ARG A 104 13.70 -2.57 3.79
CA ARG A 104 14.46 -2.74 2.53
C ARG A 104 15.97 -2.57 2.73
N SER A 105 16.38 -1.59 3.54
CA SER A 105 17.80 -1.40 3.90
C SER A 105 18.36 -2.60 4.66
N LEU A 106 17.59 -3.16 5.59
CA LEU A 106 18.01 -4.34 6.34
C LEU A 106 18.13 -5.57 5.44
N LEU A 107 17.18 -5.76 4.52
CA LEU A 107 17.25 -6.82 3.51
C LEU A 107 18.48 -6.67 2.61
N GLY A 108 18.83 -5.45 2.19
CA GLY A 108 20.04 -5.18 1.43
C GLY A 108 21.30 -5.60 2.20
N ARG A 109 21.44 -5.16 3.45
CA ARG A 109 22.57 -5.55 4.31
C ARG A 109 22.64 -7.05 4.58
N LEU A 110 21.51 -7.72 4.70
CA LEU A 110 21.46 -9.17 4.84
C LEU A 110 21.94 -9.87 3.57
N HIS A 111 21.53 -9.37 2.40
CA HIS A 111 21.99 -9.90 1.12
C HIS A 111 23.52 -9.73 0.98
N ASP A 112 24.04 -8.55 1.31
CA ASP A 112 25.47 -8.27 1.23
C ASP A 112 26.29 -9.16 2.17
N THR A 113 25.85 -9.33 3.42
CA THR A 113 26.52 -10.22 4.38
C THR A 113 26.48 -11.70 3.97
N VAL A 114 25.36 -12.17 3.38
CA VAL A 114 25.28 -13.53 2.82
C VAL A 114 26.20 -13.68 1.61
N SER A 115 26.26 -12.66 0.73
CA SER A 115 27.13 -12.65 -0.44
C SER A 115 28.61 -12.68 -0.06
N GLU A 116 29.03 -11.87 0.91
CA GLU A 116 30.39 -11.86 1.46
C GLU A 116 30.75 -13.20 2.13
N ALA A 117 29.82 -13.78 2.89
CA ALA A 117 30.03 -15.09 3.51
C ALA A 117 30.19 -16.21 2.47
N HIS A 118 29.44 -16.17 1.37
CA HIS A 118 29.60 -17.13 0.27
C HIS A 118 30.90 -16.88 -0.52
N GLY A 119 31.33 -15.62 -0.66
CA GLY A 119 32.63 -15.25 -1.24
C GLY A 119 33.82 -15.76 -0.42
N HIS A 120 33.74 -15.70 0.91
CA HIS A 120 34.77 -16.27 1.80
C HIS A 120 34.84 -17.81 1.75
N VAL A 121 33.71 -18.50 1.57
CA VAL A 121 33.70 -19.97 1.41
C VAL A 121 34.32 -20.41 0.08
N ASN A 122 34.14 -19.64 -1.00
CA ASN A 122 34.77 -19.93 -2.29
C ASN A 122 36.25 -19.47 -2.36
N GLY A 123 36.67 -18.49 -1.55
CA GLY A 123 38.05 -18.01 -1.48
C GLY A 123 38.99 -18.92 -0.67
N ALA A 124 38.46 -19.73 0.26
CA ALA A 124 39.25 -20.64 1.09
C ALA A 124 39.66 -21.96 0.40
N GLY A 125 39.26 -22.19 -0.86
CA GLY A 125 39.62 -23.36 -1.66
C GLY A 125 40.73 -23.15 -2.69
N GLY A 126 41.33 -21.95 -2.73
CA GLY A 126 42.22 -21.52 -3.81
C GLY A 126 43.68 -21.33 -3.43
N THR A 127 44.24 -22.13 -2.52
CA THR A 127 45.70 -22.29 -2.43
C THR A 127 46.02 -23.72 -1.99
N LEU A 128 46.49 -24.53 -2.93
CA LEU A 128 47.49 -25.58 -2.71
C LEU A 128 48.04 -25.93 -4.09
N SER A 129 49.35 -25.66 -4.25
CA SER A 129 50.22 -26.17 -5.31
C SER A 129 50.17 -27.68 -5.44
#